data_AF-A0A0K2RKQ1-F1
#
_entry.id   AF-A0A0K2RKQ1-F1
#
_cell.length_a   1.000
_cell.length_b   1.000
_cell.length_c   1.000
_cell.angle_alpha   90.00
_cell.angle_beta   90.00
_cell.angle_gamma   90.00
#
_symmetry.space_group_name_H-M   'P 1'
#
loop_
_entity.id
_entity.type
_entity.pdbx_description
1 polymer ?
#
loop_
_entity_poly.entity_id
_entity_poly.type
_entity_poly.pdbx_seq_one_letter_code
_entity_poly.pdbx_strand_id
1 'polypeptide(L)' 'MGGSAPGWDFVTAGHGDVKWEPIFRALNAIGYEGPTSVEWEDAGMDRLVGAPQSLAMVRELAAIAPPVAAFDAAFSSR' A
#
# COMPACT_ATOMS: atom_id res chain seq x y z
N MET A 1 28.52 10.50 23.18
CA MET A 1 27.23 10.83 23.84
C MET A 1 26.14 10.16 23.03
N GLY A 2 25.48 9.15 23.61
CA GLY A 2 24.45 8.37 22.94
C GLY A 2 23.12 9.11 22.96
N GLY A 3 22.53 9.29 21.78
CA GLY A 3 21.10 9.54 21.66
C GLY A 3 20.40 8.19 21.56
N SER A 4 19.34 8.00 22.35
CA SER A 4 18.37 6.95 22.09
C SER A 4 17.81 7.17 20.68
N ALA A 5 18.12 6.27 19.74
CA ALA A 5 17.48 6.31 18.44
C ALA A 5 15.95 6.28 18.63
N PRO A 6 15.17 7.03 17.85
CA PRO A 6 13.72 6.96 17.94
C PRO A 6 13.27 5.51 17.74
N GLY A 7 12.21 5.10 18.44
CA GLY A 7 11.65 3.74 18.34
C GLY A 7 11.00 3.44 16.98
N TRP A 8 11.10 4.36 16.03
CA TRP A 8 10.58 4.29 14.67
C TRP A 8 11.40 5.24 13.78
N ASP A 9 11.38 4.99 12.46
CA ASP A 9 11.98 5.86 11.44
C ASP A 9 11.17 5.77 10.14
N PHE A 10 11.40 6.67 9.18
CA PHE A 10 10.87 6.56 7.83
C PHE A 10 11.67 5.53 7.03
N VAL A 11 10.95 4.63 6.36
CA VAL A 11 11.53 3.57 5.53
C VAL A 11 10.75 3.45 4.23
N THR A 12 11.42 2.92 3.20
CA THR A 12 10.81 2.60 1.91
C THR A 12 9.53 1.78 2.10
N ALA A 13 8.47 2.15 1.39
CA ALA A 13 7.17 1.51 1.53
C ALA A 13 7.31 -0.01 1.33
N GLY A 14 6.74 -0.78 2.26
CA GLY A 14 6.87 -2.25 2.30
C GLY A 14 7.94 -2.76 3.26
N HIS A 15 8.84 -1.91 3.77
CA HIS A 15 9.87 -2.31 4.74
C HIS A 15 9.52 -1.96 6.20
N GLY A 16 8.44 -1.22 6.43
CA GLY A 16 7.94 -0.87 7.76
C GLY A 16 6.73 -1.71 8.19
N ASP A 17 6.10 -1.29 9.29
CA ASP A 17 5.01 -2.06 9.92
C ASP A 17 3.60 -1.77 9.36
N VAL A 18 3.48 -0.85 8.40
CA VAL A 18 2.19 -0.45 7.80
C VAL A 18 1.50 -1.64 7.14
N LYS A 19 0.22 -1.84 7.47
CA LYS A 19 -0.63 -2.86 6.84
C LYS A 19 -1.27 -2.30 5.58
N TRP A 20 -0.52 -2.32 4.47
CA TRP A 20 -0.90 -1.66 3.23
C TRP A 20 -2.13 -2.27 2.53
N GLU A 21 -2.23 -3.59 2.43
CA GLU A 21 -3.37 -4.22 1.74
C GLU A 21 -4.73 -3.85 2.36
N PRO A 22 -4.93 -3.88 3.70
CA PRO A 22 -6.15 -3.37 4.33
C PRO A 22 -6.48 -1.92 3.95
N ILE A 23 -5.48 -1.05 3.81
CA ILE A 23 -5.69 0.36 3.42
C ILE A 23 -6.26 0.44 2.00
N PHE A 24 -5.65 -0.25 1.04
CA PHE A 24 -6.14 -0.25 -0.36
C PHE A 24 -7.53 -0.88 -0.47
N ARG A 25 -7.80 -1.95 0.27
CA ARG A 25 -9.15 -2.54 0.33
C ARG A 25 -10.18 -1.58 0.92
N ALA A 26 -9.81 -0.78 1.93
CA ALA A 26 -10.67 0.25 2.48
C ALA A 26 -10.95 1.37 1.46
N LEU A 27 -9.94 1.81 0.70
CA LEU A 27 -10.11 2.78 -0.38
C LEU A 27 -11.09 2.28 -1.45
N ASN A 28 -10.97 1.01 -1.85
CA ASN A 28 -11.91 0.37 -2.77
C ASN A 28 -13.34 0.32 -2.19
N ALA A 29 -13.48 -0.03 -0.91
CA ALA A 29 -14.77 -0.15 -0.26
C ALA A 29 -15.55 1.17 -0.18
N ILE A 30 -14.85 2.30 -0.14
CA ILE A 30 -15.47 3.64 -0.15
C ILE A 30 -15.59 4.23 -1.56
N GLY A 31 -15.19 3.50 -2.61
CA GLY A 31 -15.22 4.00 -3.99
C GLY A 31 -14.27 5.17 -4.25
N TYR A 32 -13.08 5.16 -3.63
CA TYR A 32 -12.09 6.20 -3.87
C TYR A 32 -11.49 6.09 -5.30
N GLU A 33 -11.68 7.12 -6.12
CA GLU A 33 -11.19 7.17 -7.51
C GLU A 33 -10.03 8.16 -7.73
N GLY A 34 -9.52 8.77 -6.65
CA GLY A 34 -8.42 9.72 -6.72
C GLY A 34 -7.04 9.05 -6.93
N PRO A 35 -5.99 9.83 -7.20
CA PRO A 35 -4.64 9.30 -7.35
C PRO A 35 -4.03 8.90 -5.99
N THR A 36 -3.29 7.79 -5.96
CA THR A 36 -2.42 7.44 -4.82
C THR A 36 -1.02 8.01 -5.04
N SER A 37 -0.63 9.02 -4.26
CA SER A 37 0.70 9.60 -4.30
C SER A 37 1.72 8.82 -3.48
N VAL A 38 2.97 8.80 -3.92
CA VAL A 38 4.12 8.29 -3.15
C VAL A 38 5.01 9.46 -2.76
N GLU A 39 5.11 9.72 -1.47
CA GLU A 39 6.18 10.50 -0.86
C GLU A 39 7.23 9.50 -0.35
N TRP A 40 8.50 9.69 -0.72
CA TRP A 40 9.56 8.73 -0.41
C TRP A 40 10.59 9.35 0.53
N GLU A 41 10.85 8.69 1.65
CA GLU A 41 11.89 9.03 2.63
C GLU A 41 12.41 7.72 3.26
N ASP A 42 13.72 7.51 3.18
CA ASP A 42 14.43 6.39 3.80
C ASP A 42 15.91 6.78 3.89
N ALA A 43 16.42 7.03 5.10
CA ALA A 43 17.81 7.41 5.30
C ALA A 43 18.79 6.24 5.06
N GLY A 44 18.30 5.00 5.04
CA GLY A 44 19.08 3.79 4.85
C GLY A 44 19.14 3.29 3.41
N MET A 45 18.50 3.97 2.45
CA MET A 45 18.41 3.50 1.06
C MET A 45 18.64 4.63 0.04
N ASP A 46 19.19 4.30 -1.13
CA ASP A 46 19.27 5.24 -2.25
C ASP A 46 17.87 5.46 -2.85
N ARG A 47 17.47 6.72 -3.04
CA ARG A 47 16.20 7.11 -3.66
C ARG A 47 15.95 6.48 -5.04
N LEU A 48 17.00 6.24 -5.82
CA LEU A 48 16.91 5.63 -7.15
C LEU A 48 16.64 4.12 -7.09
N VAL A 49 16.77 3.51 -5.91
CA VAL A 49 16.41 2.12 -5.61
C VAL A 49 15.05 2.08 -4.91
N GLY A 50 14.87 2.86 -3.85
CA GLY A 50 13.68 2.80 -3.00
C GLY A 50 12.42 3.39 -3.65
N ALA A 51 12.53 4.53 -4.34
CA ALA A 51 11.33 5.16 -4.94
C ALA A 51 10.67 4.27 -6.02
N PRO A 52 11.42 3.61 -6.92
CA PRO A 52 10.84 2.62 -7.84
C PRO A 52 10.19 1.41 -7.13
N GLN A 53 10.76 0.94 -6.01
CA GLN A 53 10.19 -0.16 -5.23
C GLN A 53 8.84 0.25 -4.60
N SER A 54 8.77 1.42 -3.95
CA SER A 54 7.52 1.96 -3.42
C SER A 54 6.45 2.12 -4.51
N LEU A 55 6.83 2.61 -5.69
CA LEU A 55 5.92 2.76 -6.82
C LEU A 55 5.37 1.40 -7.31
N ALA A 56 6.23 0.38 -7.41
CA ALA A 56 5.82 -0.95 -7.84
C ALA A 56 4.81 -1.56 -6.84
N MET A 57 5.10 -1.46 -5.55
CA MET A 57 4.21 -1.92 -4.48
C MET A 57 2.85 -1.22 -4.53
N VAL A 58 2.83 0.11 -4.63
CA VAL A 58 1.58 0.88 -4.71
C VAL A 58 0.75 0.48 -5.93
N ARG A 59 1.38 0.23 -7.08
CA ARG A 59 0.69 -0.25 -8.29
C ARG A 59 0.09 -1.64 -8.11
N GLU A 60 0.82 -2.55 -7.49
CA GLU A 60 0.34 -3.91 -7.22
C GLU A 60 -0.88 -3.88 -6.30
N LEU A 61 -0.82 -3.10 -5.23
CA LEU A 61 -1.93 -2.96 -4.28
C LEU A 61 -3.14 -2.23 -4.88
N ALA A 62 -2.91 -1.21 -5.71
CA ALA A 62 -3.97 -0.50 -6.44
C ALA A 62 -4.68 -1.39 -7.47
N ALA A 63 -4.03 -2.44 -7.96
CA ALA A 63 -4.65 -3.40 -8.88
C ALA A 63 -5.60 -4.38 -8.19
N ILE A 64 -5.59 -4.45 -6.84
CA ILE A 64 -6.57 -5.22 -6.08
C ILE A 64 -7.93 -4.55 -6.28
N ALA A 65 -8.86 -5.24 -6.93
CA ALA A 65 -10.22 -4.77 -7.13
C ALA A 65 -11.23 -5.78 -6.55
N PRO A 66 -12.39 -5.34 -6.06
CA PRO A 66 -13.48 -6.26 -5.75
C PRO A 66 -13.92 -6.99 -7.04
N PRO A 67 -14.44 -8.22 -6.93
CA PRO A 67 -14.93 -8.95 -8.08
C PRO A 67 -16.11 -8.20 -8.73
N VAL A 68 -16.18 -8.23 -10.07
CA VAL A 68 -17.25 -7.58 -10.86
C VAL A 68 -18.63 -8.16 -10.54
N ALA A 69 -18.70 -9.45 -10.22
CA ALA A 69 -19.92 -10.12 -9.77
C ALA A 69 -19.74 -10.62 -8.34
N ALA A 70 -20.76 -10.42 -7.51
CA ALA A 70 -20.82 -11.04 -6.20
C ALA A 70 -20.84 -12.57 -6.36
N PHE A 71 -19.97 -13.27 -5.62
CA PHE A 71 -19.87 -14.73 -5.67
C PHE A 71 -21.24 -15.41 -5.49
N ASP A 72 -22.07 -14.91 -4.58
CA ASP A 72 -23.41 -15.45 -4.28
C ASP A 72 -24.42 -15.27 -5.42
N ALA A 73 -24.23 -14.25 -6.28
CA ALA A 73 -25.08 -14.05 -7.45
C ALA A 73 -24.93 -15.21 -8.45
N ALA A 74 -23.80 -15.91 -8.47
CA ALA A 74 -23.58 -17.08 -9.32
C ALA A 74 -24.37 -18.32 -8.87
N PHE A 75 -24.86 -18.34 -7.63
CA PHE A 75 -25.55 -19.50 -7.04
C PHE A 75 -27.03 -19.25 -6.72
N SER A 76 -27.54 -18.03 -6.94
CA SER A 76 -28.93 -17.65 -6.64
C SER A 76 -29.98 -18.16 -7.64
N SER A 77 -29.60 -19.01 -8.61
CA SER A 77 -30.53 -19.69 -9.51
C SER A 77 -30.74 -21.15 -9.09
N ARG A 78 -31.67 -21.37 -8.17
CA ARG A 78 -32.26 -22.68 -7.94
C ARG A 78 -33.68 -22.58 -7.42
#